data_AF-A0A957TNX3-F1
#
_entry.id   AF-A0A957TNX3-F1
#
_cell.length_a   1.000
_cell.length_b   1.000
_cell.length_c   1.000
_cell.angle_alpha   90.00
_cell.angle_beta   90.00
_cell.angle_gamma   90.00
#
_symmetry.space_group_name_H-M   'P 1'
#
loop_
_entity.id
_entity.type
_entity.pdbx_description
1 polymer ?
#
loop_
_entity_poly.entity_id
_entity_poly.type
_entity_poly.pdbx_seq_one_letter_code
_entity_poly.pdbx_strand_id
1 'polypeptide(L)'
;ISEELAQLDKARQQFELAVGVLAHAFNADFGGPNGGYIGDYFGAREFDLFGLVSERMVLAIGEMADRYRQLGNDAQALALYSRAFANQYVQAMALATSAEQQNVKFYENGGFEILTNLEQLRAQAQTIHDGINPFGFVDTYVPLQTYEELRRLVQSDFLRDATEDENRAENAQREFDQNRTALAREMQNLRLTYDNRLLELCGPSQDAYKSCMGNGGLMAQNYHNLAAVAVRLRQVKQRQENILEQVRIEQERTEQMIQLTLQSGEIIAATALAQGVINAQRTTEVVTTGHSKSHYENVEAGGSFKFGINPLNWDLGMSASLSQGVRWENTEASSTQTVWDPAQEELARLESAQALQQAVNQAQVINANSAATIKTLLLQTSELAIEKEIQLTEMNRLLSEHNDLVNQYHQFLDLREQARADLIDSNLANPAFRLLRDQSTVEASRSIAVAAQFAYLTAKSLESEFLIRFPNLNNIFKARTADDVDNFLNDLEAFRVAIGSPGERNRFPYRISVAKDLFGLTDENLDPTGKLSPSERARLRFEGFQAILQRSAITDPASGQVIGFELPFATTLLNTKLFTP
;
A
#
# COMPACT_ATOMS: atom_id res chain seq x y z
N ILE A 1 -19.10 -7.38 20.21
CA ILE A 1 -18.96 -8.82 20.59
C ILE A 1 -19.48 -9.79 19.53
N SER A 2 -20.76 -9.82 19.17
CA SER A 2 -21.26 -10.79 18.17
C SER A 2 -20.61 -10.61 16.78
N GLU A 3 -20.43 -9.37 16.35
CA GLU A 3 -19.70 -9.05 15.13
C GLU A 3 -18.21 -9.42 15.21
N GLU A 4 -17.54 -9.11 16.32
CA GLU A 4 -16.15 -9.53 16.58
C GLU A 4 -16.00 -11.05 16.50
N LEU A 5 -16.92 -11.81 17.12
CA LEU A 5 -16.93 -13.27 17.02
C LEU A 5 -17.09 -13.75 15.58
N ALA A 6 -17.90 -13.09 14.76
CA ALA A 6 -18.06 -13.43 13.35
C ALA A 6 -16.79 -13.12 12.52
N GLN A 7 -16.07 -12.04 12.85
CA GLN A 7 -14.80 -11.71 12.20
C GLN A 7 -13.68 -12.67 12.62
N LEU A 8 -13.58 -12.97 13.92
CA LEU A 8 -12.63 -13.94 14.46
C LEU A 8 -12.89 -15.35 13.93
N ASP A 9 -14.15 -15.74 13.74
CA ASP A 9 -14.46 -17.05 13.16
C ASP A 9 -14.00 -17.16 11.70
N LYS A 10 -14.13 -16.09 10.91
CA LYS A 10 -13.56 -16.04 9.55
C LYS A 10 -12.03 -16.18 9.56
N ALA A 11 -11.36 -15.48 10.47
CA ALA A 11 -9.91 -15.58 10.62
C ALA A 11 -9.49 -16.99 11.07
N ARG A 12 -10.19 -17.57 12.06
CA ARG A 12 -10.01 -18.95 12.51
C ARG A 12 -10.15 -19.94 11.35
N GLN A 13 -11.19 -19.82 10.53
CA GLN A 13 -11.39 -20.69 9.37
C GLN A 13 -10.25 -20.59 8.34
N GLN A 14 -9.73 -19.38 8.10
CA GLN A 14 -8.58 -19.19 7.19
C GLN A 14 -7.31 -19.82 7.74
N PHE A 15 -7.01 -19.62 9.03
CA PHE A 15 -5.84 -20.22 9.66
C PHE A 15 -5.98 -21.74 9.78
N GLU A 16 -7.15 -22.26 10.16
CA GLU A 16 -7.41 -23.71 10.18
C GLU A 16 -7.21 -24.35 8.80
N LEU A 17 -7.67 -23.69 7.73
CA LEU A 17 -7.45 -24.15 6.37
C LEU A 17 -5.96 -24.17 6.03
N ALA A 18 -5.24 -23.08 6.31
CA ALA A 18 -3.82 -22.98 6.02
C ALA A 18 -2.99 -24.02 6.81
N VAL A 19 -3.24 -24.17 8.11
CA VAL A 19 -2.59 -25.19 8.94
C VAL A 19 -2.96 -26.59 8.46
N GLY A 20 -4.22 -26.84 8.10
CA GLY A 20 -4.67 -28.13 7.59
C GLY A 20 -4.01 -28.51 6.26
N VAL A 21 -3.90 -27.56 5.33
CA VAL A 21 -3.23 -27.76 4.04
C VAL A 21 -1.73 -28.05 4.23
N LEU A 22 -1.05 -27.27 5.07
CA LEU A 22 0.37 -27.48 5.35
C LEU A 22 0.61 -28.81 6.10
N ALA A 23 -0.22 -29.13 7.09
CA ALA A 23 -0.14 -30.38 7.83
C ALA A 23 -0.36 -31.61 6.94
N HIS A 24 -1.30 -31.50 5.99
CA HIS A 24 -1.53 -32.54 5.00
C HIS A 24 -0.33 -32.67 4.05
N ALA A 25 0.21 -31.55 3.56
CA ALA A 25 1.35 -31.53 2.66
C ALA A 25 2.61 -32.20 3.25
N PHE A 26 2.84 -32.11 4.56
CA PHE A 26 3.97 -32.81 5.21
C PHE A 26 3.95 -34.33 4.99
N ASN A 27 2.78 -34.93 4.85
CA ASN A 27 2.60 -36.38 4.78
C ASN A 27 1.94 -36.84 3.47
N ALA A 28 1.70 -35.94 2.52
CA ALA A 28 1.08 -36.26 1.24
C ALA A 28 2.10 -36.93 0.32
N ASP A 29 1.78 -38.14 -0.14
CA ASP A 29 2.58 -38.86 -1.13
C ASP A 29 2.51 -38.12 -2.48
N PHE A 30 3.66 -37.70 -3.00
CA PHE A 30 3.77 -36.96 -4.24
C PHE A 30 3.78 -37.88 -5.48
N GLY A 31 3.87 -39.20 -5.30
CA GLY A 31 3.85 -40.19 -6.37
C GLY A 31 5.12 -40.18 -7.22
N GLY A 32 5.95 -41.21 -7.06
CA GLY A 32 7.15 -41.42 -7.87
C GLY A 32 7.82 -42.77 -7.58
N PRO A 33 8.80 -43.21 -8.38
CA PRO A 33 9.42 -44.54 -8.25
C PRO A 33 10.12 -44.79 -6.90
N ASN A 34 10.30 -43.74 -6.08
CA ASN A 34 10.91 -43.80 -4.74
C ASN A 34 9.97 -43.36 -3.60
N GLY A 35 8.68 -43.08 -3.86
CA GLY A 35 7.70 -42.73 -2.82
C GLY A 35 7.98 -41.42 -2.06
N GLY A 36 8.40 -40.36 -2.75
CA GLY A 36 8.70 -39.07 -2.12
C GLY A 36 7.45 -38.35 -1.61
N TYR A 37 7.54 -37.74 -0.43
CA TYR A 37 6.47 -36.95 0.15
C TYR A 37 6.60 -35.48 -0.26
N ILE A 38 5.50 -34.75 -0.35
CA ILE A 38 5.52 -33.29 -0.61
C ILE A 38 6.36 -32.56 0.46
N GLY A 39 6.27 -33.03 1.72
CA GLY A 39 7.05 -32.51 2.83
C GLY A 39 8.57 -32.63 2.67
N ASP A 40 9.07 -33.50 1.79
CA ASP A 40 10.52 -33.65 1.56
C ASP A 40 11.12 -32.45 0.81
N TYR A 41 10.26 -31.63 0.19
CA TYR A 41 10.65 -30.41 -0.52
C TYR A 41 10.51 -29.15 0.34
N PHE A 42 10.07 -29.29 1.60
CA PHE A 42 9.88 -28.15 2.49
C PHE A 42 11.20 -27.79 3.15
N GLY A 43 11.57 -26.51 3.08
CA GLY A 43 12.71 -25.97 3.80
C GLY A 43 12.27 -25.36 5.14
N ALA A 44 13.24 -24.75 5.84
CA ALA A 44 12.99 -24.06 7.11
C ALA A 44 11.88 -22.99 6.99
N ARG A 45 11.79 -22.31 5.84
CA ARG A 45 10.79 -21.27 5.59
C ARG A 45 9.35 -21.79 5.65
N GLU A 46 9.08 -22.98 5.11
CA GLU A 46 7.75 -23.57 5.11
C GLU A 46 7.34 -24.04 6.51
N PHE A 47 8.29 -24.54 7.32
CA PHE A 47 8.06 -24.87 8.73
C PHE A 47 7.86 -23.62 9.59
N ASP A 48 8.62 -22.55 9.36
CA ASP A 48 8.41 -21.25 10.01
C ASP A 48 7.02 -20.68 9.70
N LEU A 49 6.59 -20.77 8.43
CA LEU A 49 5.27 -20.34 8.00
C LEU A 49 4.18 -21.18 8.69
N PHE A 50 4.37 -22.49 8.78
CA PHE A 50 3.46 -23.36 9.52
C PHE A 50 3.36 -22.96 11.00
N GLY A 51 4.49 -22.74 11.67
CA GLY A 51 4.54 -22.30 13.07
C GLY A 51 3.79 -20.99 13.27
N LEU A 52 4.06 -19.99 12.42
CA LEU A 52 3.38 -18.69 12.44
C LEU A 52 1.87 -18.83 12.27
N VAL A 53 1.40 -19.57 11.27
CA VAL A 53 -0.05 -19.74 11.03
C VAL A 53 -0.71 -20.50 12.19
N SER A 54 -0.03 -21.49 12.74
CA SER A 54 -0.47 -22.25 13.92
C SER A 54 -0.63 -21.37 15.16
N GLU A 55 0.36 -20.54 15.46
CA GLU A 55 0.30 -19.53 16.54
C GLU A 55 -0.87 -18.55 16.33
N ARG A 56 -1.02 -18.01 15.12
CA ARG A 56 -2.12 -17.07 14.80
C ARG A 56 -3.50 -17.72 14.93
N MET A 57 -3.63 -19.00 14.62
CA MET A 57 -4.85 -19.77 14.86
C MET A 57 -5.18 -19.83 16.35
N VAL A 58 -4.21 -20.18 17.19
CA VAL A 58 -4.41 -20.29 18.66
C VAL A 58 -4.72 -18.93 19.28
N LEU A 59 -4.06 -17.86 18.83
CA LEU A 59 -4.39 -16.49 19.25
C LEU A 59 -5.83 -16.11 18.90
N ALA A 60 -6.30 -16.39 17.68
CA ALA A 60 -7.68 -16.14 17.28
C ALA A 60 -8.68 -16.93 18.16
N ILE A 61 -8.36 -18.18 18.49
CA ILE A 61 -9.18 -19.03 19.38
C ILE A 61 -9.21 -18.46 20.80
N GLY A 62 -8.07 -18.01 21.33
CA GLY A 62 -7.99 -17.33 22.63
C GLY A 62 -8.87 -16.09 22.70
N GLU A 63 -8.79 -15.23 21.68
CA GLU A 63 -9.65 -14.04 21.59
C GLU A 63 -11.14 -14.42 21.53
N MET A 64 -11.52 -15.42 20.72
CA MET A 64 -12.90 -15.91 20.68
C MET A 64 -13.37 -16.44 22.03
N ALA A 65 -12.55 -17.24 22.70
CA ALA A 65 -12.85 -17.79 24.01
C ALA A 65 -13.04 -16.66 25.05
N ASP A 66 -12.18 -15.64 25.05
CA ASP A 66 -12.35 -14.48 25.92
C ASP A 66 -13.64 -13.72 25.63
N ARG A 67 -14.04 -13.56 24.36
CA ARG A 67 -15.35 -12.97 24.01
C ARG A 67 -16.53 -13.81 24.53
N TYR A 68 -16.44 -15.14 24.48
CA TYR A 68 -17.47 -15.99 25.08
C TYR A 68 -17.51 -15.88 26.61
N ARG A 69 -16.35 -15.81 27.27
CA ARG A 69 -16.26 -15.60 28.73
C ARG A 69 -16.84 -14.26 29.16
N GLN A 70 -16.60 -13.20 28.39
CA GLN A 70 -17.21 -11.88 28.64
C GLN A 70 -18.75 -11.87 28.49
N LEU A 71 -19.30 -12.81 27.71
CA LEU A 71 -20.74 -13.05 27.64
C LEU A 71 -21.27 -13.98 28.74
N GLY A 72 -20.41 -14.49 29.62
CA GLY A 72 -20.75 -15.48 30.65
C GLY A 72 -20.95 -16.89 30.10
N ASN A 73 -20.36 -17.21 28.95
CA ASN A 73 -20.50 -18.50 28.28
C ASN A 73 -19.19 -19.30 28.31
N ASP A 74 -18.75 -19.67 29.51
CA ASP A 74 -17.52 -20.42 29.74
C ASP A 74 -17.54 -21.81 29.08
N ALA A 75 -18.72 -22.41 28.92
CA ALA A 75 -18.88 -23.69 28.23
C ALA A 75 -18.47 -23.61 26.75
N GLN A 76 -18.82 -22.53 26.04
CA GLN A 76 -18.37 -22.32 24.66
C GLN A 76 -16.87 -22.04 24.59
N ALA A 77 -16.32 -21.26 25.52
CA ALA A 77 -14.89 -21.01 25.61
C ALA A 77 -14.08 -22.30 25.82
N LEU A 78 -14.53 -23.16 26.74
CA LEU A 78 -13.92 -24.48 26.97
C LEU A 78 -14.04 -25.40 25.74
N ALA A 79 -15.18 -25.39 25.04
CA ALA A 79 -15.37 -26.16 23.82
C ALA A 79 -14.39 -25.73 22.71
N LEU A 80 -14.13 -24.43 22.58
CA LEU A 80 -13.12 -23.90 21.66
C LEU A 80 -11.73 -24.41 22.00
N TYR A 81 -11.30 -24.28 23.26
CA TYR A 81 -9.99 -24.78 23.69
C TYR A 81 -9.84 -26.28 23.52
N SER A 82 -10.86 -27.07 23.88
CA SER A 82 -10.84 -28.53 23.71
C SER A 82 -10.71 -28.93 22.25
N ARG A 83 -11.44 -28.26 21.34
CA ARG A 83 -11.36 -28.55 19.90
C ARG A 83 -10.02 -28.14 19.32
N ALA A 84 -9.52 -26.97 19.69
CA ALA A 84 -8.21 -26.47 19.27
C ALA A 84 -7.08 -27.41 19.71
N PHE A 85 -7.13 -27.85 20.96
CA PHE A 85 -6.16 -28.78 21.54
C PHE A 85 -6.16 -30.11 20.79
N ALA A 86 -7.33 -30.69 20.51
CA ALA A 86 -7.43 -31.94 19.75
C ALA A 86 -6.85 -31.78 18.33
N ASN A 87 -7.14 -30.66 17.65
CA ASN A 87 -6.61 -30.39 16.31
C ASN A 87 -5.08 -30.21 16.31
N GLN A 88 -4.55 -29.42 17.22
CA GLN A 88 -3.11 -29.18 17.38
C GLN A 88 -2.37 -30.47 17.76
N TYR A 89 -2.98 -31.32 18.59
CA TYR A 89 -2.42 -32.61 18.94
C TYR A 89 -2.27 -33.54 17.73
N VAL A 90 -3.30 -33.60 16.87
CA VAL A 90 -3.24 -34.37 15.61
C VAL A 90 -2.15 -33.81 14.68
N GLN A 91 -2.01 -32.49 14.60
CA GLN A 91 -0.97 -31.84 13.80
C GLN A 91 0.43 -32.12 14.36
N ALA A 92 0.59 -32.15 15.68
CA ALA A 92 1.85 -32.54 16.33
C ALA A 92 2.26 -33.96 15.94
N MET A 93 1.31 -34.91 15.95
CA MET A 93 1.58 -36.30 15.55
C MET A 93 1.96 -36.41 14.07
N ALA A 94 1.29 -35.65 13.20
CA ALA A 94 1.58 -35.62 11.77
C ALA A 94 3.00 -35.08 11.50
N LEU A 95 3.41 -34.03 12.21
CA LEU A 95 4.77 -33.49 12.12
C LEU A 95 5.81 -34.43 12.73
N ALA A 96 5.51 -35.07 13.86
CA ALA A 96 6.43 -36.04 14.47
C ALA A 96 6.69 -37.23 13.54
N THR A 97 5.66 -37.73 12.87
CA THR A 97 5.78 -38.81 11.87
C THR A 97 6.67 -38.38 10.70
N SER A 98 6.43 -37.19 10.16
CA SER A 98 7.23 -36.64 9.07
C SER A 98 8.69 -36.43 9.49
N ALA A 99 8.92 -35.90 10.69
CA ALA A 99 10.26 -35.69 11.22
C ALA A 99 11.04 -37.00 11.39
N GLU A 100 10.38 -38.07 11.84
CA GLU A 100 10.96 -39.41 11.93
C GLU A 100 11.33 -39.96 10.55
N GLN A 101 10.45 -39.83 9.55
CA GLN A 101 10.70 -40.30 8.18
C GLN A 101 11.87 -39.57 7.52
N GLN A 102 12.02 -38.28 7.79
CA GLN A 102 13.08 -37.44 7.22
C GLN A 102 14.37 -37.45 8.05
N ASN A 103 14.41 -38.17 9.17
CA ASN A 103 15.53 -38.20 10.11
C ASN A 103 15.97 -36.79 10.59
N VAL A 104 14.98 -35.93 10.84
CA VAL A 104 15.14 -34.56 11.35
C VAL A 104 14.52 -34.46 12.75
N LYS A 105 14.96 -33.50 13.56
CA LYS A 105 14.40 -33.34 14.91
C LYS A 105 13.04 -32.64 14.84
N PHE A 106 12.05 -33.21 15.50
CA PHE A 106 10.71 -32.63 15.64
C PHE A 106 10.73 -31.15 16.08
N TYR A 107 11.62 -30.79 17.01
CA TYR A 107 11.74 -29.42 17.51
C TYR A 107 12.28 -28.41 16.48
N GLU A 108 12.99 -28.87 15.45
CA GLU A 108 13.62 -27.99 14.44
C GLU A 108 12.63 -27.64 13.29
N ASN A 109 11.46 -28.31 13.22
CA ASN A 109 10.51 -28.21 12.11
C ASN A 109 9.09 -27.82 12.58
N GLY A 110 8.95 -26.74 13.35
CA GLY A 110 7.63 -26.24 13.79
C GLY A 110 7.00 -26.98 14.98
N GLY A 111 7.65 -28.04 15.49
CA GLY A 111 7.16 -28.82 16.62
C GLY A 111 7.21 -28.09 17.96
N PHE A 112 8.15 -27.15 18.11
CA PHE A 112 8.24 -26.31 19.31
C PHE A 112 7.03 -25.38 19.46
N GLU A 113 6.59 -24.76 18.37
CA GLU A 113 5.44 -23.86 18.30
C GLU A 113 4.15 -24.60 18.64
N ILE A 114 3.95 -25.83 18.13
CA ILE A 114 2.78 -26.64 18.48
C ILE A 114 2.78 -27.01 19.97
N LEU A 115 3.92 -27.43 20.52
CA LEU A 115 3.97 -27.78 21.95
C LEU A 115 3.65 -26.57 22.82
N THR A 116 4.20 -25.41 22.48
CA THR A 116 3.92 -24.14 23.17
C THR A 116 2.43 -23.79 23.08
N ASN A 117 1.83 -23.94 21.89
CA ASN A 117 0.40 -23.75 21.66
C ASN A 117 -0.47 -24.70 22.50
N LEU A 118 -0.11 -25.99 22.58
CA LEU A 118 -0.83 -26.98 23.38
C LEU A 118 -0.77 -26.64 24.87
N GLU A 119 0.40 -26.24 25.37
CA GLU A 119 0.56 -25.78 26.75
C GLU A 119 -0.27 -24.52 27.03
N GLN A 120 -0.27 -23.55 26.11
CA GLN A 120 -1.07 -22.33 26.22
C GLN A 120 -2.58 -22.64 26.26
N LEU A 121 -3.08 -23.46 25.34
CA LEU A 121 -4.49 -23.86 25.30
C LEU A 121 -4.92 -24.57 26.59
N ARG A 122 -4.06 -25.46 27.11
CA ARG A 122 -4.31 -26.16 28.37
C ARG A 122 -4.31 -25.18 29.54
N ALA A 123 -3.34 -24.28 29.62
CA ALA A 123 -3.25 -23.29 30.68
C ALA A 123 -4.49 -22.38 30.68
N GLN A 124 -4.92 -21.90 29.51
CA GLN A 124 -6.12 -21.08 29.36
C GLN A 124 -7.38 -21.83 29.78
N ALA A 125 -7.56 -23.08 29.36
CA ALA A 125 -8.69 -23.91 29.81
C ALA A 125 -8.67 -24.12 31.34
N GLN A 126 -7.48 -24.32 31.92
CA GLN A 126 -7.34 -24.46 33.37
C GLN A 126 -7.77 -23.20 34.11
N THR A 127 -7.43 -22.00 33.61
CA THR A 127 -7.87 -20.76 34.26
C THR A 127 -9.39 -20.63 34.35
N ILE A 128 -10.13 -21.11 33.33
CA ILE A 128 -11.60 -21.17 33.38
C ILE A 128 -12.06 -22.17 34.44
N HIS A 129 -11.45 -23.36 34.49
CA HIS A 129 -11.77 -24.38 35.50
C HIS A 129 -11.50 -23.90 36.94
N ASP A 130 -10.47 -23.09 37.13
CA ASP A 130 -10.10 -22.50 38.41
C ASP A 130 -11.04 -21.34 38.82
N GLY A 131 -12.04 -21.01 38.00
CA GLY A 131 -13.01 -19.93 38.27
C GLY A 131 -12.36 -18.55 38.20
N ILE A 132 -11.24 -18.42 37.51
CA ILE A 132 -10.60 -17.14 37.24
C ILE A 132 -11.42 -16.43 36.17
N ASN A 133 -11.71 -15.15 36.37
CA ASN A 133 -12.47 -14.32 35.45
C ASN A 133 -11.58 -13.75 34.31
N PRO A 134 -12.15 -13.05 33.30
CA PRO A 134 -11.38 -12.48 32.20
C PRO A 134 -10.28 -11.49 32.62
N PHE A 135 -10.37 -10.90 33.81
CA PHE A 135 -9.36 -9.97 34.35
C PHE A 135 -8.30 -10.65 35.23
N GLY A 136 -8.32 -11.98 35.36
CA GLY A 136 -7.33 -12.73 36.11
C GLY A 136 -7.63 -12.89 37.61
N PHE A 137 -8.85 -12.59 38.07
CA PHE A 137 -9.23 -12.73 39.47
C PHE A 137 -10.23 -13.86 39.70
N VAL A 138 -10.13 -14.54 40.84
CA VAL A 138 -11.17 -15.46 41.33
C VAL A 138 -12.36 -14.66 41.90
N ASP A 139 -13.58 -15.21 41.89
CA ASP A 139 -14.78 -14.52 42.41
C ASP A 139 -14.65 -14.12 43.90
N THR A 140 -13.84 -14.86 44.66
CA THR A 140 -13.58 -14.63 46.08
C THR A 140 -12.51 -13.56 46.35
N TYR A 141 -11.91 -12.98 45.31
CA TYR A 141 -10.89 -11.95 45.49
C TYR A 141 -11.46 -10.68 46.12
N VAL A 142 -10.77 -10.15 47.13
CA VAL A 142 -11.13 -8.92 47.85
C VAL A 142 -9.96 -7.94 47.75
N PRO A 143 -10.16 -6.75 47.14
CA PRO A 143 -9.15 -5.70 47.11
C PRO A 143 -8.83 -5.18 48.51
N LEU A 144 -7.58 -4.73 48.73
CA LEU A 144 -7.15 -4.12 49.99
C LEU A 144 -7.55 -2.65 50.12
N GLN A 145 -7.67 -1.97 48.98
CA GLN A 145 -8.06 -0.57 48.87
C GLN A 145 -9.57 -0.42 49.06
N THR A 146 -9.98 0.74 49.55
CA THR A 146 -11.40 1.07 49.75
C THR A 146 -12.09 1.43 48.43
N TYR A 147 -13.43 1.40 48.43
CA TYR A 147 -14.23 1.75 47.25
C TYR A 147 -13.89 3.16 46.76
N GLU A 148 -13.83 4.14 47.66
CA GLU A 148 -13.56 5.54 47.31
C GLU A 148 -12.13 5.74 46.77
N GLU A 149 -11.14 5.04 47.33
CA GLU A 149 -9.76 5.10 46.83
C GLU A 149 -9.66 4.53 45.40
N LEU A 150 -10.25 3.35 45.16
CA LEU A 150 -10.23 2.72 43.84
C LEU A 150 -11.03 3.51 42.82
N ARG A 151 -12.24 3.95 43.18
CA ARG A 151 -13.08 4.77 42.30
C ARG A 151 -12.36 6.05 41.88
N ARG A 152 -11.77 6.76 42.85
CA ARG A 152 -11.01 7.98 42.56
C ARG A 152 -9.85 7.70 41.62
N LEU A 153 -9.09 6.64 41.87
CA LEU A 153 -7.98 6.22 41.02
C LEU A 153 -8.45 5.91 39.59
N VAL A 154 -9.56 5.18 39.43
CA VAL A 154 -10.10 4.87 38.10
C VAL A 154 -10.53 6.15 37.39
N GLN A 155 -11.25 7.05 38.07
CA GLN A 155 -11.76 8.27 37.45
C GLN A 155 -10.65 9.28 37.11
N SER A 156 -9.64 9.45 37.97
CA SER A 156 -8.61 10.49 37.76
C SER A 156 -7.53 10.09 36.78
N ASP A 157 -7.16 8.80 36.80
CA ASP A 157 -5.96 8.33 36.11
C ASP A 157 -6.39 7.42 34.94
N PHE A 158 -6.95 6.25 35.23
CA PHE A 158 -7.17 5.24 34.18
C PHE A 158 -8.24 5.59 33.16
N LEU A 159 -9.37 6.17 33.60
CA LEU A 159 -10.45 6.58 32.72
C LEU A 159 -10.03 7.78 31.86
N ARG A 160 -9.31 8.74 32.45
CA ARG A 160 -8.76 9.87 31.70
C ARG A 160 -7.81 9.39 30.61
N ASP A 161 -6.85 8.53 30.96
CA ASP A 161 -5.87 8.02 30.02
C ASP A 161 -6.57 7.18 28.92
N ALA A 162 -7.57 6.36 29.27
CA ALA A 162 -8.39 5.62 28.32
C ALA A 162 -9.14 6.55 27.34
N THR A 163 -9.76 7.62 27.85
CA THR A 163 -10.45 8.62 27.01
C THR A 163 -9.47 9.36 26.10
N GLU A 164 -8.29 9.73 26.59
CA GLU A 164 -7.27 10.42 25.79
C GLU A 164 -6.73 9.53 24.66
N ASP A 165 -6.43 8.28 24.95
CA ASP A 165 -5.95 7.32 23.95
C ASP A 165 -7.04 6.94 22.95
N GLU A 166 -8.30 6.78 23.37
CA GLU A 166 -9.45 6.55 22.48
C GLU A 166 -9.65 7.72 21.51
N ASN A 167 -9.60 8.96 22.01
CA ASN A 167 -9.66 10.15 21.16
C ASN A 167 -8.47 10.23 20.19
N ARG A 168 -7.27 9.81 20.62
CA ARG A 168 -6.10 9.75 19.73
C ARG A 168 -6.30 8.72 18.63
N ALA A 169 -6.82 7.54 18.95
CA ALA A 169 -7.11 6.50 17.97
C ALA A 169 -8.19 6.95 16.97
N GLU A 170 -9.27 7.58 17.44
CA GLU A 170 -10.29 8.14 16.57
C GLU A 170 -9.73 9.20 15.62
N ASN A 171 -8.92 10.13 16.13
CA ASN A 171 -8.33 11.18 15.32
C ASN A 171 -7.35 10.60 14.29
N ALA A 172 -6.52 9.62 14.65
CA ALA A 172 -5.62 8.93 13.73
C ALA A 172 -6.41 8.19 12.62
N GLN A 173 -7.52 7.55 12.96
CA GLN A 173 -8.42 6.91 11.98
C GLN A 173 -9.03 7.96 11.04
N ARG A 174 -9.56 9.07 11.56
CA ARG A 174 -10.14 10.15 10.74
C ARG A 174 -9.12 10.77 9.81
N GLU A 175 -7.92 11.04 10.30
CA GLU A 175 -6.82 11.57 9.50
C GLU A 175 -6.43 10.59 8.39
N PHE A 176 -6.34 9.29 8.70
CA PHE A 176 -6.08 8.25 7.70
C PHE A 176 -7.16 8.22 6.61
N ASP A 177 -8.44 8.26 6.97
CA ASP A 177 -9.55 8.22 6.01
C ASP A 177 -9.65 9.51 5.17
N GLN A 178 -9.36 10.67 5.77
CA GLN A 178 -9.27 11.95 5.07
C GLN A 178 -8.13 11.96 4.05
N ASN A 179 -6.92 11.56 4.47
CA ASN A 179 -5.75 11.47 3.59
C ASN A 179 -6.00 10.46 2.46
N ARG A 180 -6.66 9.34 2.76
CA ARG A 180 -7.09 8.35 1.75
C ARG A 180 -8.05 8.92 0.73
N THR A 181 -9.04 9.68 1.18
CA THR A 181 -10.01 10.30 0.28
C THR A 181 -9.37 11.42 -0.54
N ALA A 182 -8.52 12.24 0.06
CA ALA A 182 -7.79 13.31 -0.61
C ALA A 182 -6.87 12.77 -1.71
N LEU A 183 -6.06 11.75 -1.39
CA LEU A 183 -5.21 11.10 -2.39
C LEU A 183 -6.05 10.51 -3.52
N ALA A 184 -7.11 9.76 -3.22
CA ALA A 184 -7.96 9.19 -4.26
C ALA A 184 -8.54 10.25 -5.22
N ARG A 185 -8.89 11.44 -4.70
CA ARG A 185 -9.34 12.57 -5.52
C ARG A 185 -8.21 13.18 -6.35
N GLU A 186 -7.04 13.42 -5.77
CA GLU A 186 -5.89 13.94 -6.50
C GLU A 186 -5.49 13.01 -7.65
N MET A 187 -5.49 11.70 -7.41
CA MET A 187 -5.19 10.69 -8.42
C MET A 187 -6.25 10.64 -9.51
N GLN A 188 -7.54 10.73 -9.14
CA GLN A 188 -8.61 10.84 -10.12
C GLN A 188 -8.44 12.12 -10.98
N ASN A 189 -8.08 13.25 -10.37
CA ASN A 189 -7.85 14.50 -11.08
C ASN A 189 -6.64 14.41 -12.02
N LEU A 190 -5.52 13.82 -11.59
CA LEU A 190 -4.35 13.57 -12.44
C LEU A 190 -4.71 12.69 -13.63
N ARG A 191 -5.40 11.57 -13.38
CA ARG A 191 -5.87 10.67 -14.44
C ARG A 191 -6.77 11.40 -15.43
N LEU A 192 -7.79 12.14 -14.96
CA LEU A 192 -8.67 12.93 -15.82
C LEU A 192 -7.89 13.99 -16.61
N THR A 193 -6.87 14.60 -16.00
CA THR A 193 -6.02 15.60 -16.68
C THR A 193 -5.26 14.96 -17.83
N TYR A 194 -4.60 13.82 -17.60
CA TYR A 194 -3.85 13.13 -18.65
C TYR A 194 -4.77 12.51 -19.70
N ASP A 195 -5.89 11.90 -19.31
CA ASP A 195 -6.88 11.34 -20.24
C ASP A 195 -7.50 12.45 -21.13
N ASN A 196 -7.74 13.64 -20.58
CA ASN A 196 -8.20 14.80 -21.37
C ASN A 196 -7.14 15.30 -22.36
N ARG A 197 -5.86 15.33 -21.97
CA ARG A 197 -4.76 15.71 -22.88
C ARG A 197 -4.57 14.67 -23.99
N LEU A 198 -4.66 13.38 -23.66
CA LEU A 198 -4.63 12.30 -24.65
C LEU A 198 -5.85 12.37 -25.58
N LEU A 199 -7.04 12.72 -25.06
CA LEU A 199 -8.24 12.95 -25.88
C LEU A 199 -8.05 14.13 -26.86
N GLU A 200 -7.41 15.22 -26.44
CA GLU A 200 -7.11 16.37 -27.30
C GLU A 200 -6.14 15.98 -28.44
N LEU A 201 -5.10 15.20 -28.13
CA LEU A 201 -4.11 14.73 -29.09
C LEU A 201 -4.65 13.67 -30.06
N CYS A 202 -5.37 12.67 -29.54
CA CYS A 202 -5.72 11.43 -30.23
C CYS A 202 -7.21 11.22 -30.50
N GLY A 203 -8.05 12.18 -30.10
CA GLY A 203 -9.50 12.04 -30.18
C GLY A 203 -10.01 10.88 -29.30
N PRO A 204 -11.17 10.28 -29.60
CA PRO A 204 -11.76 9.21 -28.79
C PRO A 204 -10.92 7.92 -28.69
N SER A 205 -9.76 7.85 -29.35
CA SER A 205 -8.90 6.68 -29.36
C SER A 205 -7.61 6.93 -28.58
N GLN A 206 -7.63 6.62 -27.28
CA GLN A 206 -6.61 7.14 -26.36
C GLN A 206 -5.39 6.22 -26.19
N ASP A 207 -5.52 4.93 -26.49
CA ASP A 207 -4.53 3.93 -26.05
C ASP A 207 -3.74 3.26 -27.18
N ALA A 208 -4.06 3.53 -28.45
CA ALA A 208 -3.32 2.98 -29.58
C ALA A 208 -2.88 4.09 -30.53
N TYR A 209 -1.56 4.18 -30.75
CA TYR A 209 -0.96 5.13 -31.68
C TYR A 209 -1.61 5.09 -33.07
N LYS A 210 -1.94 3.89 -33.57
CA LYS A 210 -2.62 3.69 -34.86
C LYS A 210 -3.98 4.37 -34.93
N SER A 211 -4.77 4.28 -33.87
CA SER A 211 -6.09 4.90 -33.85
C SER A 211 -5.96 6.41 -33.63
N CYS A 212 -4.96 6.85 -32.87
CA CYS A 212 -4.67 8.26 -32.59
C CYS A 212 -4.39 9.06 -33.88
N MET A 213 -3.71 8.46 -34.87
CA MET A 213 -3.50 9.09 -36.18
C MET A 213 -4.72 9.00 -37.12
N GLY A 214 -5.66 8.08 -36.87
CA GLY A 214 -6.74 7.75 -37.80
C GLY A 214 -8.09 8.39 -37.49
N ASN A 215 -8.43 8.57 -36.21
CA ASN A 215 -9.79 8.89 -35.77
C ASN A 215 -9.83 10.19 -34.93
N GLY A 216 -9.53 11.33 -35.56
CA GLY A 216 -9.71 12.67 -34.99
C GLY A 216 -8.69 13.05 -33.90
N GLY A 217 -8.56 14.36 -33.64
CA GLY A 217 -7.54 14.95 -32.76
C GLY A 217 -6.45 15.72 -33.51
N LEU A 218 -5.51 16.33 -32.77
CA LEU A 218 -4.41 17.10 -33.35
C LEU A 218 -3.46 16.23 -34.19
N MET A 219 -3.20 14.99 -33.78
CA MET A 219 -2.34 14.08 -34.52
C MET A 219 -2.93 13.66 -35.87
N ALA A 220 -4.21 13.31 -35.90
CA ALA A 220 -4.91 12.98 -37.15
C ALA A 220 -4.96 14.18 -38.12
N GLN A 221 -5.19 15.40 -37.60
CA GLN A 221 -5.16 16.61 -38.41
C GLN A 221 -3.78 16.87 -39.01
N ASN A 222 -2.72 16.79 -38.21
CA ASN A 222 -1.35 16.92 -38.69
C ASN A 222 -1.01 15.85 -39.75
N TYR A 223 -1.45 14.60 -39.54
CA TYR A 223 -1.30 13.52 -40.53
C TYR A 223 -1.98 13.83 -41.87
N HIS A 224 -3.23 14.31 -41.85
CA HIS A 224 -3.94 14.69 -43.07
C HIS A 224 -3.26 15.85 -43.80
N ASN A 225 -2.70 16.81 -43.05
CA ASN A 225 -1.92 17.91 -43.63
C ASN A 225 -0.63 17.41 -44.30
N LEU A 226 0.10 16.48 -43.67
CA LEU A 226 1.28 15.83 -44.26
C LEU A 226 0.93 15.08 -45.54
N ALA A 227 -0.15 14.29 -45.53
CA ALA A 227 -0.63 13.58 -46.71
C ALA A 227 -1.00 14.54 -47.85
N ALA A 228 -1.67 15.65 -47.53
CA ALA A 228 -2.04 16.67 -48.50
C ALA A 228 -0.82 17.38 -49.13
N VAL A 229 0.22 17.68 -48.35
CA VAL A 229 1.48 18.24 -48.87
C VAL A 229 2.22 17.21 -49.73
N ALA A 230 2.27 15.94 -49.33
CA ALA A 230 2.89 14.88 -50.10
C ALA A 230 2.21 14.66 -51.46
N VAL A 231 0.87 14.79 -51.53
CA VAL A 231 0.13 14.74 -52.80
C VAL A 231 0.45 15.96 -53.67
N ARG A 232 0.56 17.16 -53.10
CA ARG A 232 0.97 18.37 -53.82
C ARG A 232 2.39 18.24 -54.40
N LEU A 233 3.34 17.74 -53.62
CA LEU A 233 4.71 17.46 -54.09
C LEU A 233 4.73 16.47 -55.26
N ARG A 234 3.93 15.40 -55.17
CA ARG A 234 3.78 14.44 -56.28
C ARG A 234 3.23 15.09 -57.54
N GLN A 235 2.22 15.95 -57.39
CA GLN A 235 1.65 16.69 -58.52
C GLN A 235 2.68 17.61 -59.17
N VAL A 236 3.48 18.32 -58.38
CA VAL A 236 4.57 19.18 -58.89
C VAL A 236 5.61 18.36 -59.63
N LYS A 237 6.03 17.21 -59.09
CA LYS A 237 6.98 16.30 -59.75
C LYS A 237 6.45 15.79 -61.09
N GLN A 238 5.19 15.36 -61.14
CA GLN A 238 4.57 14.89 -62.37
C GLN A 238 4.46 15.99 -63.43
N ARG A 239 4.19 17.24 -63.03
CA ARG A 239 4.24 18.39 -63.95
C ARG A 239 5.67 18.64 -64.45
N GLN A 240 6.69 18.51 -63.60
CA GLN A 240 8.10 18.64 -64.01
C GLN A 240 8.48 17.59 -65.06
N GLU A 241 8.08 16.33 -64.85
CA GLU A 241 8.31 15.22 -65.80
C GLU A 241 7.58 15.47 -67.14
N ASN A 242 6.34 15.94 -67.11
CA ASN A 242 5.58 16.29 -68.32
C ASN A 242 6.24 17.44 -69.11
N ILE A 243 6.77 18.46 -68.44
CA ILE A 243 7.47 19.56 -69.11
C ILE A 243 8.78 19.07 -69.73
N LEU A 244 9.54 18.24 -69.02
CA LEU A 244 10.78 17.65 -69.56
C LEU A 244 10.51 16.87 -70.84
N GLU A 245 9.43 16.07 -70.86
CA GLU A 245 9.00 15.35 -72.05
C GLU A 245 8.56 16.27 -73.19
N GLN A 246 7.86 17.37 -72.89
CA GLN A 246 7.51 18.39 -73.90
C GLN A 246 8.75 19.06 -74.50
N VAL A 247 9.77 19.35 -73.69
CA VAL A 247 11.05 19.89 -74.19
C VAL A 247 11.74 18.87 -75.10
N ARG A 248 11.71 17.57 -74.74
CA ARG A 248 12.25 16.49 -75.57
C ARG A 248 11.53 16.37 -76.92
N ILE A 249 10.20 16.39 -76.91
CA ILE A 249 9.36 16.33 -78.13
C ILE A 249 9.66 17.52 -79.05
N GLU A 250 9.82 18.73 -78.51
CA GLU A 250 10.15 19.91 -79.32
C GLU A 250 11.58 19.85 -79.90
N GLN A 251 12.54 19.25 -79.19
CA GLN A 251 13.87 18.97 -79.75
C GLN A 251 13.82 17.92 -80.87
N GLU A 252 13.04 16.85 -80.70
CA GLU A 252 12.84 15.83 -81.74
C GLU A 252 12.15 16.41 -82.99
N ARG A 253 11.13 17.26 -82.80
CA ARG A 253 10.40 17.91 -83.92
C ARG A 253 11.29 18.81 -84.78
N THR A 254 12.31 19.42 -84.18
CA THR A 254 13.19 20.36 -84.87
C THR A 254 14.40 19.70 -85.51
N GLU A 255 14.59 18.39 -85.30
CA GLU A 255 15.77 17.62 -85.74
C GLU A 255 17.12 18.26 -85.33
N GLN A 256 17.09 19.17 -84.36
CA GLN A 256 18.23 19.97 -83.94
C GLN A 256 18.25 20.07 -82.41
N MET A 257 19.43 19.91 -81.83
CA MET A 257 19.62 20.12 -80.41
C MET A 257 19.44 21.61 -80.11
N ILE A 258 18.40 21.94 -79.34
CA ILE A 258 18.09 23.31 -78.97
C ILE A 258 19.06 23.77 -77.88
N GLN A 259 19.84 24.78 -78.22
CA GLN A 259 20.92 25.32 -77.39
C GLN A 259 20.53 26.69 -76.82
N LEU A 260 20.81 26.88 -75.54
CA LEU A 260 20.62 28.13 -74.80
C LEU A 260 21.98 28.77 -74.59
N THR A 261 22.14 30.01 -75.03
CA THR A 261 23.30 30.83 -74.64
C THR A 261 22.93 31.65 -73.41
N LEU A 262 23.55 31.34 -72.28
CA LEU A 262 23.41 32.11 -71.05
C LEU A 262 24.14 33.45 -71.16
N GLN A 263 23.86 34.41 -70.26
CA GLN A 263 24.58 35.69 -70.21
C GLN A 263 26.10 35.54 -70.00
N SER A 264 26.54 34.41 -69.44
CA SER A 264 27.96 34.05 -69.31
C SER A 264 28.64 33.72 -70.65
N GLY A 265 27.88 33.62 -71.76
CA GLY A 265 28.37 33.17 -73.06
C GLY A 265 28.44 31.65 -73.22
N GLU A 266 28.04 30.89 -72.20
CA GLU A 266 28.02 29.43 -72.23
C GLU A 266 26.79 28.88 -72.95
N ILE A 267 26.99 27.77 -73.67
CA ILE A 267 25.97 27.11 -74.46
C ILE A 267 25.55 25.82 -73.76
N ILE A 268 24.28 25.71 -73.36
CA ILE A 268 23.72 24.55 -72.66
C ILE A 268 22.53 24.00 -73.44
N ALA A 269 22.40 22.67 -73.52
CA ALA A 269 21.22 22.06 -74.12
C ALA A 269 19.97 22.29 -73.25
N ALA A 270 18.85 22.66 -73.86
CA ALA A 270 17.62 22.96 -73.11
C ALA A 270 17.12 21.78 -72.25
N THR A 271 17.28 20.55 -72.74
CA THR A 271 17.00 19.31 -71.99
C THR A 271 17.96 19.09 -70.83
N ALA A 272 19.27 19.35 -71.03
CA ALA A 272 20.25 19.21 -69.97
C ALA A 272 20.02 20.23 -68.84
N LEU A 273 19.66 21.48 -69.20
CA LEU A 273 19.25 22.49 -68.23
C LEU A 273 17.98 22.06 -67.48
N ALA A 274 16.92 21.67 -68.18
CA ALA A 274 15.66 21.24 -67.55
C ALA A 274 15.87 20.02 -66.63
N GLN A 275 16.63 19.03 -67.09
CA GLN A 275 16.95 17.83 -66.33
C GLN A 275 17.82 18.14 -65.12
N GLY A 276 18.83 18.99 -65.30
CA GLY A 276 19.67 19.45 -64.21
C GLY A 276 18.85 20.18 -63.15
N VAL A 277 17.86 21.01 -63.52
CA VAL A 277 17.03 21.75 -62.57
C VAL A 277 16.14 20.82 -61.75
N ILE A 278 15.60 19.78 -62.40
CA ILE A 278 14.85 18.73 -61.73
C ILE A 278 15.75 17.95 -60.76
N ASN A 279 17.01 17.72 -61.14
CA ASN A 279 17.99 16.93 -60.37
C ASN A 279 18.77 17.74 -59.33
N ALA A 280 18.85 19.07 -59.44
CA ALA A 280 19.59 19.97 -58.55
C ALA A 280 18.96 20.06 -57.15
N GLN A 281 17.73 19.58 -57.00
CA GLN A 281 17.13 19.35 -55.69
C GLN A 281 17.38 17.91 -55.25
N ARG A 282 18.53 17.70 -54.60
CA ARG A 282 18.82 16.43 -53.94
C ARG A 282 17.92 16.27 -52.72
N THR A 283 17.13 15.22 -52.76
CA THR A 283 16.23 14.84 -51.67
C THR A 283 16.91 13.74 -50.89
N THR A 284 17.35 14.04 -49.67
CA THR A 284 17.65 12.98 -48.71
C THR A 284 16.32 12.48 -48.14
N GLU A 285 16.16 11.15 -48.13
CA GLU A 285 14.91 10.44 -47.89
C GLU A 285 14.28 10.82 -46.54
N VAL A 286 13.00 11.20 -46.54
CA VAL A 286 12.24 11.51 -45.31
C VAL A 286 11.67 10.22 -44.76
N VAL A 287 12.27 9.70 -43.70
CA VAL A 287 11.76 8.53 -42.98
C VAL A 287 11.47 8.94 -41.53
N THR A 288 10.18 8.99 -41.19
CA THR A 288 9.71 9.15 -39.81
C THR A 288 9.42 7.77 -39.23
N THR A 289 10.42 7.18 -38.57
CA THR A 289 10.27 5.85 -37.96
C THR A 289 9.75 6.01 -36.53
N GLY A 290 8.46 5.78 -36.31
CA GLY A 290 7.87 5.79 -34.97
C GLY A 290 7.84 4.41 -34.34
N HIS A 291 8.74 4.11 -33.39
CA HIS A 291 8.69 2.86 -32.65
C HIS A 291 7.82 3.02 -31.40
N SER A 292 6.69 2.31 -31.33
CA SER A 292 5.86 2.17 -30.13
C SER A 292 5.91 0.72 -29.66
N LYS A 293 6.30 0.46 -28.41
CA LYS A 293 6.37 -0.90 -27.85
C LYS A 293 5.86 -0.89 -26.40
N SER A 294 4.57 -1.16 -26.21
CA SER A 294 3.92 -1.20 -24.89
C SER A 294 3.98 -2.58 -24.22
N HIS A 295 4.04 -2.58 -22.87
CA HIS A 295 4.06 -3.77 -22.01
C HIS A 295 2.65 -4.11 -21.51
N TYR A 296 2.24 -5.38 -21.59
CA TYR A 296 1.26 -5.98 -20.68
C TYR A 296 1.75 -7.34 -20.20
N GLU A 297 1.58 -7.63 -18.90
CA GLU A 297 1.80 -8.97 -18.36
C GLU A 297 0.72 -9.91 -18.91
N ASN A 298 1.19 -10.98 -19.57
CA ASN A 298 0.46 -12.09 -20.20
C ASN A 298 0.22 -11.97 -21.72
N VAL A 299 1.02 -12.75 -22.46
CA VAL A 299 0.98 -13.10 -23.90
C VAL A 299 1.27 -11.95 -24.89
N GLU A 300 2.46 -11.98 -25.51
CA GLU A 300 2.97 -10.93 -26.40
C GLU A 300 2.48 -11.04 -27.86
N ALA A 301 1.89 -9.94 -28.37
CA ALA A 301 1.88 -9.59 -29.78
C ALA A 301 2.31 -8.11 -29.91
N GLY A 302 3.61 -7.87 -30.07
CA GLY A 302 4.16 -6.52 -30.27
C GLY A 302 4.32 -6.21 -31.76
N GLY A 303 3.67 -5.14 -32.25
CA GLY A 303 3.81 -4.67 -33.63
C GLY A 303 4.71 -3.45 -33.70
N SER A 304 5.84 -3.53 -34.41
CA SER A 304 6.58 -2.33 -34.80
C SER A 304 5.83 -1.62 -35.93
N PHE A 305 5.68 -0.29 -35.86
CA PHE A 305 5.14 0.49 -36.96
C PHE A 305 6.27 1.29 -37.61
N LYS A 306 6.40 1.21 -38.94
CA LYS A 306 7.26 2.12 -39.70
C LYS A 306 6.38 2.94 -40.62
N PHE A 307 6.54 4.26 -40.54
CA PHE A 307 5.92 5.21 -41.43
C PHE A 307 6.98 5.79 -42.37
N GLY A 308 6.69 5.76 -43.66
CA GLY A 308 7.51 6.41 -44.67
C GLY A 308 6.58 7.16 -45.60
N ILE A 309 6.66 8.49 -45.60
CA ILE A 309 6.18 9.27 -46.73
C ILE A 309 7.40 9.43 -47.63
N ASN A 310 7.46 8.64 -48.71
CA ASN A 310 8.36 8.97 -49.79
C ASN A 310 7.61 9.90 -50.76
N PRO A 311 7.88 11.22 -50.77
CA PRO A 311 7.18 12.16 -51.64
C PRO A 311 7.50 11.95 -53.13
N LEU A 312 8.51 11.12 -53.47
CA LEU A 312 9.05 10.98 -54.82
C LEU A 312 8.93 9.56 -55.40
N ASN A 313 8.43 8.57 -54.65
CA ASN A 313 8.24 7.20 -55.11
C ASN A 313 6.86 6.63 -54.70
N TRP A 314 6.40 5.60 -55.40
CA TRP A 314 5.05 5.02 -55.32
C TRP A 314 4.77 4.13 -54.09
N ASP A 315 5.49 4.28 -52.99
CA ASP A 315 5.31 3.38 -51.84
C ASP A 315 4.93 4.14 -50.57
N LEU A 316 3.64 4.05 -50.23
CA LEU A 316 3.13 4.27 -48.88
C LEU A 316 3.23 2.93 -48.16
N GLY A 317 4.45 2.57 -47.77
CA GLY A 317 4.75 1.29 -47.15
C GLY A 317 4.43 1.32 -45.65
N MET A 318 3.36 0.63 -45.25
CA MET A 318 3.17 0.20 -43.86
C MET A 318 3.80 -1.18 -43.70
N SER A 319 4.87 -1.29 -42.90
CA SER A 319 5.43 -2.60 -42.54
C SER A 319 5.29 -2.84 -41.04
N ALA A 320 4.85 -4.04 -40.70
CA ALA A 320 4.80 -4.56 -39.34
C ALA A 320 5.87 -5.64 -39.22
N SER A 321 6.69 -5.57 -38.17
CA SER A 321 7.66 -6.62 -37.86
C SER A 321 7.49 -7.06 -36.40
N LEU A 322 7.68 -8.35 -36.17
CA LEU A 322 7.64 -9.02 -34.87
C LEU A 322 9.09 -9.23 -34.40
N SER A 323 9.47 -8.71 -33.23
CA SER A 323 10.79 -8.97 -32.64
C SER A 323 10.71 -9.20 -31.13
N GLN A 324 11.39 -10.25 -30.66
CA GLN A 324 11.53 -10.61 -29.25
C GLN A 324 12.73 -9.86 -28.63
N GLY A 325 12.53 -9.18 -27.51
CA GLY A 325 13.62 -8.49 -26.80
C GLY A 325 13.20 -7.29 -25.95
N VAL A 326 13.96 -7.07 -24.87
CA VAL A 326 13.76 -6.19 -23.70
C VAL A 326 13.54 -4.69 -24.02
N ARG A 327 12.78 -4.03 -23.13
CA ARG A 327 12.09 -2.73 -23.16
C ARG A 327 12.98 -1.48 -23.40
N TRP A 328 12.79 -0.82 -24.55
CA TRP A 328 13.22 0.56 -24.85
C TRP A 328 12.18 1.19 -25.81
N GLU A 329 11.61 2.35 -25.46
CA GLU A 329 10.83 3.18 -26.40
C GLU A 329 11.77 4.26 -26.94
N ASN A 330 12.00 4.28 -28.26
CA ASN A 330 12.82 5.29 -28.89
C ASN A 330 12.18 5.69 -30.21
N THR A 331 11.71 6.93 -30.30
CA THR A 331 11.14 7.48 -31.52
C THR A 331 12.23 8.31 -32.18
N GLU A 332 12.92 7.74 -33.17
CA GLU A 332 13.83 8.51 -34.03
C GLU A 332 13.03 9.11 -35.18
N ALA A 333 12.61 10.35 -34.99
CA ALA A 333 12.13 11.15 -36.10
C ALA A 333 13.33 11.79 -36.81
N SER A 334 13.80 11.17 -37.88
CA SER A 334 14.81 11.80 -38.74
C SER A 334 14.12 12.82 -39.65
N SER A 335 14.39 14.11 -39.43
CA SER A 335 14.05 15.16 -40.40
C SER A 335 15.22 15.31 -41.36
N THR A 336 14.99 15.04 -42.63
CA THR A 336 16.02 15.17 -43.66
C THR A 336 15.83 16.50 -44.37
N GLN A 337 16.85 17.35 -44.29
CA GLN A 337 16.85 18.65 -44.96
C GLN A 337 17.05 18.49 -46.46
N THR A 338 16.21 19.16 -47.25
CA THR A 338 16.46 19.35 -48.67
C THR A 338 17.32 20.60 -48.84
N VAL A 339 18.46 20.46 -49.51
CA VAL A 339 19.33 21.59 -49.87
C VAL A 339 19.40 21.64 -51.39
N TRP A 340 19.36 22.84 -51.96
CA TRP A 340 19.72 23.04 -53.37
C TRP A 340 21.19 22.62 -53.54
N ASP A 341 21.42 21.47 -54.18
CA ASP A 341 22.74 20.90 -54.42
C ASP A 341 22.96 20.90 -55.94
N PRO A 342 23.56 21.96 -56.50
CA PRO A 342 23.73 22.10 -57.94
C PRO A 342 24.87 21.22 -58.47
N ALA A 343 25.07 20.01 -57.94
CA ALA A 343 26.16 19.07 -58.23
C ALA A 343 26.32 18.65 -59.71
N GLN A 344 25.47 19.12 -60.62
CA GLN A 344 25.70 18.99 -62.07
C GLN A 344 26.59 20.13 -62.57
N GLU A 345 27.63 19.78 -63.33
CA GLU A 345 28.68 20.70 -63.83
C GLU A 345 28.11 21.94 -64.54
N GLU A 346 26.95 21.79 -65.20
CA GLU A 346 26.24 22.86 -65.93
C GLU A 346 25.41 23.80 -65.03
N LEU A 347 25.05 23.39 -63.81
CA LEU A 347 24.19 24.13 -62.88
C LEU A 347 24.89 24.61 -61.61
N ALA A 348 26.09 24.09 -61.31
CA ALA A 348 26.90 24.38 -60.11
C ALA A 348 27.09 25.88 -59.83
N ARG A 349 26.89 26.74 -60.82
CA ARG A 349 27.05 28.20 -60.76
C ARG A 349 25.77 28.97 -60.39
N LEU A 350 24.62 28.30 -60.33
CA LEU A 350 23.34 28.89 -59.95
C LEU A 350 23.02 28.51 -58.50
N GLU A 351 22.95 29.51 -57.62
CA GLU A 351 22.79 29.32 -56.17
C GLU A 351 21.34 29.02 -55.74
N SER A 352 20.34 29.24 -56.61
CA SER A 352 18.92 29.00 -56.30
C SER A 352 18.03 28.85 -57.55
N ALA A 353 16.81 28.33 -57.37
CA ALA A 353 15.79 28.28 -58.42
C ALA A 353 15.40 29.67 -58.96
N GLN A 354 15.49 30.72 -58.13
CA GLN A 354 15.27 32.10 -58.57
C GLN A 354 16.40 32.61 -59.47
N ALA A 355 17.66 32.28 -59.15
CA ALA A 355 18.81 32.60 -59.99
C ALA A 355 18.69 31.92 -61.37
N LEU A 356 18.23 30.68 -61.40
CA LEU A 356 17.92 29.96 -62.64
C LEU A 356 16.80 30.65 -63.45
N GLN A 357 15.70 31.03 -62.81
CA GLN A 357 14.60 31.72 -63.50
C GLN A 357 15.09 33.03 -64.16
N GLN A 358 15.96 33.78 -63.48
CA GLN A 358 16.60 34.97 -64.05
C GLN A 358 17.51 34.63 -65.23
N ALA A 359 18.32 33.56 -65.11
CA ALA A 359 19.19 33.09 -66.18
C ALA A 359 18.40 32.67 -67.44
N VAL A 360 17.29 31.92 -67.28
CA VAL A 360 16.41 31.53 -68.39
C VAL A 360 15.73 32.74 -69.03
N ASN A 361 15.31 33.73 -68.24
CA ASN A 361 14.73 34.96 -68.75
C ASN A 361 15.71 35.76 -69.63
N GLN A 362 17.00 35.70 -69.32
CA GLN A 362 18.05 36.44 -70.01
C GLN A 362 18.73 35.65 -71.13
N ALA A 363 18.51 34.33 -71.21
CA ALA A 363 19.12 33.46 -72.20
C ALA A 363 18.60 33.73 -73.62
N GLN A 364 19.50 33.59 -74.60
CA GLN A 364 19.18 33.59 -76.03
C GLN A 364 19.05 32.14 -76.54
N VAL A 365 17.94 31.82 -77.20
CA VAL A 365 17.72 30.50 -77.80
C VAL A 365 18.29 30.51 -79.23
N ILE A 366 19.25 29.63 -79.51
CA ILE A 366 19.88 29.48 -80.82
C ILE A 366 19.30 28.24 -81.52
N ASN A 367 19.13 28.30 -82.85
CA ASN A 367 18.67 27.19 -83.71
C ASN A 367 17.27 26.63 -83.39
N ALA A 368 16.25 27.49 -83.28
CA ALA A 368 14.87 27.01 -83.15
C ALA A 368 13.84 27.96 -83.80
N ASN A 369 12.97 27.42 -84.67
CA ASN A 369 11.74 28.10 -85.12
C ASN A 369 10.70 28.26 -83.98
N SER A 370 10.98 27.70 -82.80
CA SER A 370 10.07 27.60 -81.64
C SER A 370 10.69 28.14 -80.36
N ALA A 371 11.63 29.10 -80.48
CA ALA A 371 12.37 29.70 -79.37
C ALA A 371 11.47 30.22 -78.22
N ALA A 372 10.34 30.84 -78.56
CA ALA A 372 9.38 31.33 -77.56
C ALA A 372 8.74 30.19 -76.75
N THR A 373 8.43 29.06 -77.41
CA THR A 373 7.83 27.87 -76.77
C THR A 373 8.81 27.24 -75.78
N ILE A 374 10.06 27.01 -76.20
CA ILE A 374 11.10 26.45 -75.33
C ILE A 374 11.36 27.35 -74.12
N LYS A 375 11.48 28.66 -74.35
CA LYS A 375 11.67 29.62 -73.25
C LYS A 375 10.50 29.57 -72.26
N THR A 376 9.27 29.42 -72.75
CA THR A 376 8.08 29.27 -71.91
C THR A 376 8.15 27.99 -71.08
N LEU A 377 8.50 26.85 -71.68
CA LEU A 377 8.63 25.56 -70.98
C LEU A 377 9.72 25.60 -69.90
N LEU A 378 10.86 26.25 -70.17
CA LEU A 378 11.94 26.40 -69.20
C LEU A 378 11.56 27.32 -68.04
N LEU A 379 10.82 28.41 -68.31
CA LEU A 379 10.28 29.28 -67.25
C LEU A 379 9.29 28.51 -66.37
N GLN A 380 8.38 27.75 -66.97
CA GLN A 380 7.47 26.87 -66.22
C GLN A 380 8.24 25.82 -65.39
N THR A 381 9.36 25.29 -65.89
CA THR A 381 10.23 24.38 -65.12
C THR A 381 10.79 25.08 -63.87
N SER A 382 11.24 26.33 -64.00
CA SER A 382 11.75 27.11 -62.87
C SER A 382 10.65 27.48 -61.85
N GLU A 383 9.44 27.80 -62.32
CA GLU A 383 8.28 28.05 -61.46
C GLU A 383 7.90 26.81 -60.65
N LEU A 384 7.88 25.63 -61.28
CA LEU A 384 7.64 24.37 -60.58
C LEU A 384 8.76 24.02 -59.58
N ALA A 385 10.00 24.41 -59.86
CA ALA A 385 11.11 24.22 -58.91
C ALA A 385 10.94 25.08 -57.64
N ILE A 386 10.47 26.32 -57.79
CA ILE A 386 10.11 27.21 -56.67
C ILE A 386 8.88 26.65 -55.92
N GLU A 387 7.85 26.20 -56.63
CA GLU A 387 6.66 25.59 -56.01
C GLU A 387 7.05 24.35 -55.19
N LYS A 388 7.95 23.51 -55.72
CA LYS A 388 8.50 22.34 -55.02
C LYS A 388 9.23 22.72 -53.74
N GLU A 389 10.06 23.78 -53.76
CA GLU A 389 10.78 24.27 -52.58
C GLU A 389 9.83 24.76 -51.47
N ILE A 390 8.78 25.51 -51.85
CA ILE A 390 7.74 25.97 -50.92
C ILE A 390 7.03 24.77 -50.28
N GLN A 391 6.64 23.77 -51.07
CA GLN A 391 5.96 22.59 -50.54
C GLN A 391 6.88 21.74 -49.65
N LEU A 392 8.17 21.64 -49.96
CA LEU A 392 9.15 20.93 -49.11
C LEU A 392 9.34 21.64 -47.77
N THR A 393 9.41 22.97 -47.76
CA THR A 393 9.52 23.76 -46.52
C THR A 393 8.30 23.55 -45.63
N GLU A 394 7.10 23.59 -46.23
CA GLU A 394 5.86 23.32 -45.50
C GLU A 394 5.81 21.88 -44.97
N MET A 395 6.29 20.90 -45.75
CA MET A 395 6.39 19.51 -45.30
C MET A 395 7.29 19.39 -44.07
N ASN A 396 8.47 20.03 -44.09
CA ASN A 396 9.40 20.02 -42.95
C ASN A 396 8.80 20.65 -41.69
N ARG A 397 8.05 21.75 -41.85
CA ARG A 397 7.32 22.38 -40.74
C ARG A 397 6.32 21.41 -40.11
N LEU A 398 5.47 20.78 -40.94
CA LEU A 398 4.48 19.80 -40.49
C LEU A 398 5.11 18.56 -39.85
N LEU A 399 6.28 18.12 -40.33
CA LEU A 399 7.02 17.00 -39.74
C LEU A 399 7.58 17.35 -38.36
N SER A 400 8.08 18.59 -38.17
CA SER A 400 8.49 19.06 -36.84
C SER A 400 7.31 19.06 -35.88
N GLU A 401 6.16 19.60 -36.30
CA GLU A 401 4.93 19.57 -35.50
C GLU A 401 4.49 18.15 -35.17
N HIS A 402 4.63 17.22 -36.13
CA HIS A 402 4.32 15.81 -35.90
C HIS A 402 5.16 15.24 -34.76
N ASN A 403 6.47 15.49 -34.79
CA ASN A 403 7.39 14.99 -33.77
C ASN A 403 7.07 15.54 -32.39
N ASP A 404 6.73 16.83 -32.30
CA ASP A 404 6.32 17.45 -31.03
C ASP A 404 5.04 16.84 -30.48
N LEU A 405 4.05 16.55 -31.33
CA LEU A 405 2.81 15.89 -30.93
C LEU A 405 3.04 14.45 -30.46
N VAL A 406 3.93 13.70 -31.14
CA VAL A 406 4.29 12.34 -30.75
C VAL A 406 5.02 12.34 -29.40
N ASN A 407 5.97 13.25 -29.19
CA ASN A 407 6.66 13.38 -27.90
C ASN A 407 5.68 13.69 -26.77
N GLN A 408 4.73 14.60 -26.99
CA GLN A 408 3.68 14.89 -26.01
C GLN A 408 2.80 13.68 -25.71
N TYR A 409 2.42 12.91 -26.74
CA TYR A 409 1.64 11.68 -26.57
C TYR A 409 2.35 10.68 -25.64
N HIS A 410 3.63 10.39 -25.89
CA HIS A 410 4.40 9.47 -25.03
C HIS A 410 4.57 10.02 -23.62
N GLN A 411 4.88 11.31 -23.49
CA GLN A 411 5.01 11.95 -22.19
C GLN A 411 3.73 11.80 -21.35
N PHE A 412 2.54 12.00 -21.94
CA PHE A 412 1.28 11.86 -21.21
C PHE A 412 0.92 10.40 -20.89
N LEU A 413 1.31 9.45 -21.75
CA LEU A 413 1.17 8.03 -21.43
C LEU A 413 2.06 7.63 -20.26
N ASP A 414 3.32 8.05 -20.26
CA ASP A 414 4.27 7.77 -19.19
C ASP A 414 3.81 8.38 -17.87
N LEU A 415 3.37 9.64 -17.88
CA LEU A 415 2.82 10.30 -16.70
C LEU A 415 1.55 9.62 -16.18
N ARG A 416 0.71 9.09 -17.08
CA ARG A 416 -0.49 8.33 -16.70
C ARG A 416 -0.14 7.00 -16.04
N GLU A 417 0.85 6.28 -16.56
CA GLU A 417 1.33 5.02 -15.95
C GLU A 417 2.11 5.26 -14.66
N GLN A 418 2.92 6.32 -14.59
CA GLN A 418 3.59 6.73 -13.36
C GLN A 418 2.56 7.05 -12.27
N ALA A 419 1.51 7.81 -12.58
CA ALA A 419 0.41 8.04 -11.64
C ALA A 419 -0.25 6.72 -11.18
N ARG A 420 -0.36 5.70 -12.06
CA ARG A 420 -0.87 4.38 -11.63
C ARG A 420 0.10 3.65 -10.70
N ALA A 421 1.40 3.72 -10.96
CA ALA A 421 2.42 3.10 -10.11
C ALA A 421 2.52 3.79 -8.74
N ASP A 422 2.49 5.12 -8.72
CA ASP A 422 2.50 5.93 -7.49
C ASP A 422 1.26 5.63 -6.61
N LEU A 423 0.16 5.13 -7.17
CA LEU A 423 -0.99 4.63 -6.42
C LEU A 423 -0.61 3.42 -5.53
N ILE A 424 0.19 2.51 -6.09
CA ILE A 424 0.65 1.29 -5.44
C ILE A 424 1.69 1.62 -4.36
N ASP A 425 2.55 2.62 -4.61
CA ASP A 425 3.62 3.04 -3.70
C ASP A 425 3.24 4.22 -2.76
N SER A 426 1.99 4.71 -2.83
CA SER A 426 1.56 5.87 -2.04
C SER A 426 1.72 5.66 -0.53
N ASN A 427 1.81 6.76 0.23
CA ASN A 427 1.91 6.77 1.70
C ASN A 427 0.82 5.95 2.44
N LEU A 428 -0.29 5.61 1.79
CA LEU A 428 -1.36 4.77 2.38
C LEU A 428 -1.20 3.27 2.10
N ALA A 429 -0.36 2.92 1.12
CA ALA A 429 0.20 1.59 0.95
C ALA A 429 1.42 1.38 1.84
N ASN A 430 2.11 2.45 2.25
CA ASN A 430 3.20 2.37 3.23
C ASN A 430 2.66 1.79 4.56
N PRO A 431 3.18 0.62 4.99
CA PRO A 431 2.72 -0.04 6.20
C PRO A 431 2.92 0.82 7.46
N ALA A 432 3.83 1.80 7.46
CA ALA A 432 4.06 2.68 8.61
C ALA A 432 2.80 3.45 9.04
N PHE A 433 1.99 3.97 8.10
CA PHE A 433 0.76 4.70 8.45
C PHE A 433 -0.33 3.77 8.99
N ARG A 434 -0.40 2.52 8.50
CA ARG A 434 -1.31 1.51 9.04
C ARG A 434 -0.85 1.07 10.43
N LEU A 435 0.45 0.89 10.62
CA LEU A 435 1.06 0.54 11.90
C LEU A 435 0.81 1.62 12.95
N LEU A 436 0.95 2.92 12.62
CA LEU A 436 0.68 4.01 13.56
C LEU A 436 -0.79 4.08 13.97
N ARG A 437 -1.70 3.95 13.00
CA ARG A 437 -3.15 3.84 13.25
C ARG A 437 -3.46 2.64 14.14
N ASP A 438 -2.97 1.47 13.76
CA ASP A 438 -3.21 0.22 14.49
C ASP A 438 -2.58 0.28 15.89
N GLN A 439 -1.41 0.91 16.03
CA GLN A 439 -0.77 1.15 17.32
C GLN A 439 -1.65 2.00 18.23
N SER A 440 -2.19 3.12 17.75
CA SER A 440 -3.07 3.97 18.56
C SER A 440 -4.34 3.24 19.00
N THR A 441 -4.91 2.39 18.14
CA THR A 441 -6.05 1.52 18.49
C THR A 441 -5.68 0.49 19.56
N VAL A 442 -4.48 -0.10 19.47
CA VAL A 442 -3.99 -1.07 20.47
C VAL A 442 -3.71 -0.38 21.82
N GLU A 443 -3.13 0.81 21.80
CA GLU A 443 -2.90 1.62 23.00
C GLU A 443 -4.23 1.97 23.68
N ALA A 444 -5.21 2.49 22.93
CA ALA A 444 -6.55 2.76 23.44
C ALA A 444 -7.20 1.50 24.06
N SER A 445 -7.15 0.37 23.35
CA SER A 445 -7.70 -0.89 23.86
C SER A 445 -7.03 -1.36 25.16
N ARG A 446 -5.71 -1.16 25.30
CA ARG A 446 -4.97 -1.48 26.53
C ARG A 446 -5.39 -0.57 27.69
N SER A 447 -5.45 0.75 27.46
CA SER A 447 -5.84 1.72 28.48
C SER A 447 -7.27 1.47 28.96
N ILE A 448 -8.20 1.16 28.05
CA ILE A 448 -9.58 0.76 28.38
C ILE A 448 -9.61 -0.55 29.17
N ALA A 449 -8.82 -1.56 28.80
CA ALA A 449 -8.76 -2.83 29.53
C ALA A 449 -8.27 -2.65 30.98
N VAL A 450 -7.25 -1.81 31.19
CA VAL A 450 -6.76 -1.46 32.53
C VAL A 450 -7.83 -0.71 33.33
N ALA A 451 -8.47 0.30 32.72
CA ALA A 451 -9.56 1.03 33.38
C ALA A 451 -10.72 0.10 33.77
N ALA A 452 -11.12 -0.82 32.88
CA ALA A 452 -12.16 -1.81 33.16
C ALA A 452 -11.76 -2.79 34.27
N GLN A 453 -10.49 -3.23 34.31
CA GLN A 453 -9.96 -4.07 35.38
C GLN A 453 -10.06 -3.37 36.75
N PHE A 454 -9.64 -2.10 36.84
CA PHE A 454 -9.73 -1.35 38.09
C PHE A 454 -11.17 -0.98 38.46
N ALA A 455 -12.05 -0.77 37.49
CA ALA A 455 -13.49 -0.60 37.74
C ALA A 455 -14.11 -1.89 38.31
N TYR A 456 -13.71 -3.07 37.81
CA TYR A 456 -14.08 -4.35 38.41
C TYR A 456 -13.62 -4.46 39.86
N LEU A 457 -12.35 -4.11 40.14
CA LEU A 457 -11.83 -4.10 41.51
C LEU A 457 -12.59 -3.12 42.41
N THR A 458 -12.96 -1.96 41.89
CA THR A 458 -13.79 -0.97 42.60
C THR A 458 -15.14 -1.59 42.99
N ALA A 459 -15.79 -2.31 42.08
CA ALA A 459 -17.03 -3.02 42.39
C ALA A 459 -16.82 -4.12 43.46
N LYS A 460 -15.75 -4.92 43.37
CA LYS A 460 -15.44 -5.94 44.40
C LYS A 460 -15.17 -5.33 45.77
N SER A 461 -14.51 -4.17 45.82
CA SER A 461 -14.34 -3.43 47.08
C SER A 461 -15.70 -3.00 47.65
N LEU A 462 -16.61 -2.47 46.84
CA LEU A 462 -17.96 -2.12 47.28
C LEU A 462 -18.71 -3.35 47.82
N GLU A 463 -18.65 -4.48 47.10
CA GLU A 463 -19.29 -5.72 47.54
C GLU A 463 -18.77 -6.17 48.91
N SER A 464 -17.46 -6.03 49.15
CA SER A 464 -16.83 -6.38 50.41
C SER A 464 -17.18 -5.39 51.54
N GLU A 465 -17.31 -4.10 51.22
CA GLU A 465 -17.62 -3.05 52.19
C GLU A 465 -19.06 -3.14 52.70
N PHE A 466 -20.00 -3.45 51.81
CA PHE A 466 -21.43 -3.53 52.13
C PHE A 466 -21.94 -4.96 52.33
N LEU A 467 -21.12 -5.98 52.05
CA LEU A 467 -21.49 -7.40 52.06
C LEU A 467 -22.70 -7.73 51.16
N ILE A 468 -22.82 -7.03 50.03
CA ILE A 468 -23.89 -7.17 49.05
C ILE A 468 -23.27 -7.28 47.66
N ARG A 469 -23.68 -8.28 46.87
CA ARG A 469 -23.20 -8.44 45.49
C ARG A 469 -23.77 -7.34 44.58
N PHE A 470 -22.94 -6.81 43.70
CA PHE A 470 -23.35 -5.88 42.66
C PHE A 470 -23.98 -6.67 41.50
N PRO A 471 -25.28 -6.49 41.20
CA PRO A 471 -25.98 -7.34 40.24
C PRO A 471 -25.42 -7.23 38.82
N ASN A 472 -24.87 -6.07 38.46
CA ASN A 472 -24.39 -5.78 37.11
C ASN A 472 -22.87 -5.96 36.96
N LEU A 473 -22.21 -6.67 37.88
CA LEU A 473 -20.76 -6.88 37.86
C LEU A 473 -20.26 -7.41 36.51
N ASN A 474 -21.02 -8.29 35.86
CA ASN A 474 -20.62 -8.89 34.58
C ASN A 474 -20.62 -7.91 33.39
N ASN A 475 -21.21 -6.73 33.52
CA ASN A 475 -21.25 -5.75 32.42
C ASN A 475 -19.88 -5.16 32.12
N ILE A 476 -19.00 -5.03 33.13
CA ILE A 476 -17.66 -4.47 32.94
C ILE A 476 -16.76 -5.35 32.06
N PHE A 477 -16.99 -6.65 32.01
CA PHE A 477 -16.28 -7.55 31.08
C PHE A 477 -16.60 -7.24 29.61
N LYS A 478 -17.71 -6.53 29.35
CA LYS A 478 -18.16 -6.18 28.00
C LYS A 478 -17.74 -4.78 27.59
N ALA A 479 -17.08 -4.01 28.47
CA ALA A 479 -16.64 -2.66 28.16
C ALA A 479 -15.69 -2.66 26.95
N ARG A 480 -15.90 -1.70 26.04
CA ARG A 480 -15.12 -1.50 24.82
C ARG A 480 -14.67 -0.07 24.62
N THR A 481 -15.33 0.89 25.26
CA THR A 481 -15.00 2.31 25.22
C THR A 481 -14.70 2.81 26.63
N ALA A 482 -14.08 3.99 26.74
CA ALA A 482 -13.96 4.67 28.02
C ALA A 482 -15.36 4.98 28.60
N ASP A 483 -16.31 5.35 27.74
CA ASP A 483 -17.70 5.61 28.12
C ASP A 483 -18.39 4.39 28.76
N ASP A 484 -18.12 3.17 28.28
CA ASP A 484 -18.66 1.96 28.90
C ASP A 484 -18.17 1.79 30.35
N VAL A 485 -16.90 2.10 30.60
CA VAL A 485 -16.30 2.05 31.94
C VAL A 485 -16.87 3.15 32.83
N ASP A 486 -17.04 4.37 32.31
CA ASP A 486 -17.66 5.47 33.06
C ASP A 486 -19.11 5.17 33.42
N ASN A 487 -19.91 4.69 32.45
CA ASN A 487 -21.29 4.26 32.67
C ASN A 487 -21.38 3.18 33.75
N PHE A 488 -20.46 2.20 33.73
CA PHE A 488 -20.39 1.18 34.78
C PHE A 488 -20.08 1.78 36.17
N LEU A 489 -19.15 2.73 36.27
CA LEU A 489 -18.83 3.41 37.53
C LEU A 489 -20.00 4.26 38.03
N ASN A 490 -20.74 4.91 37.13
CA ASN A 490 -21.94 5.67 37.45
C ASN A 490 -23.07 4.77 37.97
N ASP A 491 -23.29 3.62 37.32
CA ASP A 491 -24.22 2.59 37.80
C ASP A 491 -23.81 2.04 39.18
N LEU A 492 -22.51 1.85 39.40
CA LEU A 492 -21.97 1.36 40.66
C LEU A 492 -22.16 2.37 41.79
N GLU A 493 -21.96 3.67 41.54
CA GLU A 493 -22.26 4.73 42.51
C GLU A 493 -23.76 4.84 42.76
N ALA A 494 -24.61 4.76 41.74
CA ALA A 494 -26.06 4.77 41.91
C ALA A 494 -26.51 3.59 42.78
N PHE A 495 -25.92 2.41 42.60
CA PHE A 495 -26.15 1.25 43.43
C PHE A 495 -25.71 1.47 44.89
N ARG A 496 -24.51 2.02 45.10
CA ARG A 496 -24.02 2.39 46.44
C ARG A 496 -24.99 3.36 47.14
N VAL A 497 -25.43 4.40 46.45
CA VAL A 497 -26.39 5.38 46.99
C VAL A 497 -27.74 4.72 47.31
N ALA A 498 -28.20 3.80 46.46
CA ALA A 498 -29.45 3.07 46.66
C ALA A 498 -29.42 2.09 47.85
N ILE A 499 -28.26 1.51 48.16
CA ILE A 499 -28.06 0.73 49.40
C ILE A 499 -28.25 1.64 50.64
N GLY A 500 -28.05 2.96 50.47
CA GLY A 500 -28.18 3.98 51.50
C GLY A 500 -26.91 4.17 52.33
N SER A 501 -26.80 5.32 52.99
CA SER A 501 -25.80 5.49 54.05
C SER A 501 -26.18 4.58 55.21
N PRO A 502 -25.25 3.80 55.81
CA PRO A 502 -25.60 2.81 56.84
C PRO A 502 -26.25 3.48 58.05
N GLY A 503 -27.59 3.46 58.13
CA GLY A 503 -28.32 3.89 59.31
C GLY A 503 -28.16 2.86 60.43
N GLU A 504 -27.40 3.22 61.47
CA GLU A 504 -27.34 2.69 62.86
C GLU A 504 -27.24 1.18 63.11
N ARG A 505 -27.31 0.30 62.11
CA ARG A 505 -27.12 -1.15 62.23
C ARG A 505 -25.86 -1.57 61.48
N ASN A 506 -24.71 -1.19 62.05
CA ASN A 506 -23.35 -1.44 61.56
C ASN A 506 -23.15 -2.87 61.02
N ARG A 507 -23.08 -3.00 59.69
CA ARG A 507 -22.47 -4.13 58.98
C ARG A 507 -21.12 -3.71 58.38
N PHE A 508 -20.31 -2.97 59.13
CA PHE A 508 -18.99 -2.56 58.65
C PHE A 508 -18.01 -3.75 58.72
N PRO A 509 -17.16 -3.95 57.71
CA PRO A 509 -15.90 -4.67 57.92
C PRO A 509 -15.07 -3.88 58.94
N TYR A 510 -14.83 -4.48 60.11
CA TYR A 510 -13.94 -3.88 61.09
C TYR A 510 -12.52 -3.96 60.55
N ARG A 511 -11.88 -2.82 60.32
CA ARG A 511 -10.43 -2.78 60.09
C ARG A 511 -9.73 -2.99 61.42
N ILE A 512 -9.37 -4.25 61.68
CA ILE A 512 -8.65 -4.65 62.89
C ILE A 512 -7.15 -4.44 62.64
N SER A 513 -6.56 -3.48 63.33
CA SER A 513 -5.12 -3.37 63.48
C SER A 513 -4.62 -4.47 64.40
N VAL A 514 -3.77 -5.36 63.89
CA VAL A 514 -3.15 -6.40 64.72
C VAL A 514 -2.42 -5.79 65.93
N ALA A 515 -1.70 -4.68 65.73
CA ALA A 515 -0.99 -4.01 66.81
C ALA A 515 -1.95 -3.32 67.81
N LYS A 516 -2.87 -2.49 67.33
CA LYS A 516 -3.74 -1.70 68.23
C LYS A 516 -4.89 -2.52 68.81
N ASP A 517 -5.61 -3.24 67.96
CA ASP A 517 -6.89 -3.85 68.31
C ASP A 517 -6.75 -5.28 68.83
N LEU A 518 -5.75 -6.04 68.34
CA LEU A 518 -5.51 -7.42 68.79
C LEU A 518 -4.57 -7.48 70.01
N PHE A 519 -3.49 -6.69 69.97
CA PHE A 519 -2.49 -6.66 71.04
C PHE A 519 -2.63 -5.49 72.02
N GLY A 520 -3.66 -4.66 71.85
CA GLY A 520 -3.92 -3.56 72.77
C GLY A 520 -2.85 -2.48 72.78
N LEU A 521 -2.01 -2.36 71.74
CA LEU A 521 -1.02 -1.28 71.62
C LEU A 521 -1.68 0.02 71.14
N THR A 522 -2.82 0.36 71.74
CA THR A 522 -3.60 1.58 71.46
C THR A 522 -2.86 2.80 71.99
N ASP A 523 -3.27 3.99 71.54
CA ASP A 523 -2.65 5.23 72.01
C ASP A 523 -2.88 5.43 73.53
N GLU A 524 -4.02 4.98 74.06
CA GLU A 524 -4.38 5.06 75.49
C GLU A 524 -3.54 4.11 76.36
N ASN A 525 -3.23 2.92 75.87
CA ASN A 525 -2.43 1.95 76.61
C ASN A 525 -0.94 2.28 76.58
N LEU A 526 -0.45 2.87 75.47
CA LEU A 526 0.94 3.28 75.33
C LEU A 526 1.22 4.64 76.00
N ASP A 527 0.22 5.51 76.10
CA ASP A 527 0.32 6.83 76.70
C ASP A 527 -0.91 7.17 77.56
N PRO A 528 -1.08 6.50 78.72
CA PRO A 528 -2.24 6.70 79.59
C PRO A 528 -2.33 8.13 80.16
N THR A 529 -1.23 8.90 80.06
CA THR A 529 -1.15 10.28 80.54
C THR A 529 -1.30 11.33 79.44
N GLY A 530 -1.33 10.92 78.17
CA GLY A 530 -1.42 11.80 77.00
C GLY A 530 -0.22 12.73 76.79
N LYS A 531 0.95 12.39 77.34
CA LYS A 531 2.14 13.26 77.35
C LYS A 531 3.12 13.01 76.20
N LEU A 532 2.97 11.89 75.50
CA LEU A 532 3.87 11.49 74.43
C LEU A 532 3.47 12.15 73.11
N SER A 533 4.48 12.49 72.30
CA SER A 533 4.25 12.95 70.94
C SER A 533 3.77 11.81 70.03
N PRO A 534 3.12 12.10 68.89
CA PRO A 534 2.67 11.08 67.94
C PRO A 534 3.81 10.15 67.44
N SER A 535 5.02 10.69 67.25
CA SER A 535 6.19 9.94 66.81
C SER A 535 6.72 9.00 67.90
N GLU A 536 6.70 9.43 69.16
CA GLU A 536 7.07 8.59 70.30
C GLU A 536 6.07 7.44 70.50
N ARG A 537 4.77 7.72 70.37
CA ARG A 537 3.73 6.67 70.40
C ARG A 537 3.89 5.67 69.26
N ALA A 538 4.19 6.14 68.05
CA ALA A 538 4.44 5.26 66.90
C ALA A 538 5.67 4.38 67.11
N ARG A 539 6.76 4.94 67.66
CA ARG A 539 7.98 4.18 68.00
C ARG A 539 7.71 3.11 69.05
N LEU A 540 7.06 3.47 70.16
CA LEU A 540 6.71 2.52 71.23
C LEU A 540 5.77 1.42 70.73
N ARG A 541 4.82 1.75 69.85
CA ARG A 541 3.95 0.76 69.21
C ARG A 541 4.75 -0.21 68.35
N PHE A 542 5.69 0.30 67.56
CA PHE A 542 6.53 -0.52 66.71
C PHE A 542 7.44 -1.45 67.52
N GLU A 543 8.11 -0.91 68.55
CA GLU A 543 8.96 -1.69 69.45
C GLU A 543 8.17 -2.75 70.22
N GLY A 544 6.99 -2.39 70.75
CA GLY A 544 6.10 -3.33 71.43
C GLY A 544 5.59 -4.43 70.51
N PHE A 545 5.24 -4.08 69.26
CA PHE A 545 4.80 -5.07 68.27
C PHE A 545 5.94 -6.02 67.87
N GLN A 546 7.16 -5.52 67.66
CA GLN A 546 8.32 -6.35 67.38
C GLN A 546 8.63 -7.32 68.54
N ALA A 547 8.55 -6.85 69.78
CA ALA A 547 8.78 -7.70 70.95
C ALA A 547 7.75 -8.84 71.05
N ILE A 548 6.49 -8.59 70.67
CA ILE A 548 5.45 -9.63 70.61
C ILE A 548 5.77 -10.64 69.51
N LEU A 549 6.10 -10.17 68.30
CA LEU A 549 6.47 -11.06 67.19
C LEU A 549 7.68 -11.94 67.53
N GLN A 550 8.71 -11.38 68.17
CA GLN A 550 9.89 -12.14 68.58
C GLN A 550 9.57 -13.25 69.59
N ARG A 551 8.61 -13.02 70.50
CA ARG A 551 8.16 -14.03 71.49
C ARG A 551 7.27 -15.09 70.87
N SER A 552 6.53 -14.72 69.83
CA SER A 552 5.60 -15.59 69.11
C SER A 552 6.23 -16.34 67.94
N ALA A 553 7.51 -16.13 67.66
CA ALA A 553 8.19 -16.74 66.53
C ALA A 553 8.36 -18.26 66.73
N ILE A 554 7.80 -19.02 65.79
CA ILE A 554 8.05 -20.45 65.66
C ILE A 554 9.30 -20.59 64.82
N THR A 555 10.35 -21.16 65.39
CA THR A 555 11.61 -21.41 64.68
C THR A 555 11.72 -22.89 64.34
N ASP A 556 12.20 -23.17 63.13
CA ASP A 556 12.59 -24.52 62.75
C ASP A 556 13.82 -24.92 63.59
N PRO A 557 13.73 -25.98 64.40
CA PRO A 557 14.85 -26.41 65.26
C PRO A 557 16.08 -26.87 64.47
N ALA A 558 15.95 -27.22 63.17
CA ALA A 558 17.08 -27.64 62.35
C ALA A 558 17.86 -26.48 61.72
N SER A 559 17.16 -25.43 61.25
CA SER A 559 17.77 -24.30 60.54
C SER A 559 17.87 -23.02 61.37
N GLY A 560 17.15 -22.94 62.50
CA GLY A 560 17.01 -21.72 63.30
C GLY A 560 16.22 -20.60 62.62
N GLN A 561 15.63 -20.85 61.43
CA GLN A 561 14.83 -19.86 60.71
C GLN A 561 13.43 -19.76 61.30
N VAL A 562 12.86 -18.56 61.31
CA VAL A 562 11.47 -18.33 61.70
C VAL A 562 10.57 -18.84 60.58
N ILE A 563 9.79 -19.89 60.87
CA ILE A 563 8.88 -20.54 59.92
C ILE A 563 7.42 -20.12 60.13
N GLY A 564 7.12 -19.39 61.20
CA GLY A 564 5.79 -18.85 61.45
C GLY A 564 5.72 -18.04 62.73
N PHE A 565 4.55 -17.48 63.02
CA PHE A 565 4.26 -16.81 64.28
C PHE A 565 2.96 -17.37 64.87
N GLU A 566 2.98 -17.75 66.15
CA GLU A 566 1.77 -18.13 66.88
C GLU A 566 1.24 -16.92 67.66
N LEU A 567 0.10 -16.39 67.20
CA LEU A 567 -0.52 -15.20 67.78
C LEU A 567 -1.84 -15.60 68.47
N PRO A 568 -1.85 -15.81 69.79
CA PRO A 568 -3.09 -16.08 70.51
C PRO A 568 -3.94 -14.81 70.57
N PHE A 569 -5.18 -14.87 70.12
CA PHE A 569 -6.15 -13.79 70.27
C PHE A 569 -7.49 -14.31 70.80
N ALA A 570 -8.15 -13.48 71.62
CA ALA A 570 -9.48 -13.79 72.11
C ALA A 570 -10.53 -13.46 71.03
N THR A 571 -11.46 -14.38 70.78
CA THR A 571 -12.57 -14.20 69.83
C THR A 571 -13.72 -13.36 70.39
N THR A 572 -13.61 -12.88 71.63
CA THR A 572 -14.65 -12.11 72.32
C THR A 572 -14.23 -10.64 72.47
N LEU A 573 -15.00 -9.75 71.84
CA LEU A 573 -14.86 -8.27 71.89
C LEU A 573 -15.04 -7.64 73.29
N LEU A 574 -15.21 -8.44 74.35
CA LEU A 574 -15.60 -7.99 75.68
C LEU A 574 -14.44 -7.84 76.67
N ASN A 575 -13.20 -8.07 76.27
CA ASN A 575 -12.07 -8.04 77.20
C ASN A 575 -10.91 -7.15 76.71
N THR A 576 -10.99 -5.86 77.01
CA THR A 576 -9.98 -4.84 76.67
C THR A 576 -8.75 -4.85 77.60
N LYS A 577 -8.55 -5.85 78.46
CA LYS A 577 -7.48 -5.89 79.47
C LYS A 577 -6.54 -7.10 79.39
N LEU A 578 -6.47 -7.80 78.26
CA LEU A 578 -5.71 -9.06 78.17
C LEU A 578 -4.19 -8.91 78.06
N PHE A 579 -3.66 -7.74 77.72
CA PHE A 579 -2.22 -7.48 77.69
C PHE A 579 -1.89 -6.20 78.46
N THR A 580 -2.01 -6.29 79.78
CA THR A 580 -1.18 -5.45 80.67
C THR A 580 0.05 -6.28 81.04
N PRO A 581 1.26 -5.69 81.08
CA PRO A 581 2.47 -6.41 81.49
C PRO A 581 2.35 -7.00 82.89
#